data_AF-A0A258E907-F1
#
_entry.id   AF-A0A258E907-F1
#
_cell.length_a   1.000
_cell.length_b   1.000
_cell.length_c   1.000
_cell.angle_alpha   90.00
_cell.angle_beta   90.00
_cell.angle_gamma   90.00
#
_symmetry.space_group_name_H-M   'P 1'
#
loop_
_entity.id
_entity.type
_entity.pdbx_description
1 polymer ?
#
loop_
_entity_poly.entity_id
_entity_poly.type
_entity_poly.pdbx_seq_one_letter_code
_entity_poly.pdbx_strand_id
1 'polypeptide(L)'
;MAAMLFAYAVCFSFAYRDLTAATGALLLFGAVQLTMTGYGLFAGERLKGLRLVGVLIAIAGLVWLLLPGLSAPPVIAAGLMLAAGLDRNALRWGPLVPEGSLGWAMLTVAQPTRSGPVGGGAIDRFIGDDGSAGQRKSRFLVAGLAGLGRLDQGDIASASGDLGINLARENAWSRKIGRAAELGNPALVALLAGVGMQGEGWDKMTALHLFHIVRALDRVGLGAEARMIAAEAVARG
;
A
#
# COMPACT_ATOMS: atom_id res chain seq x y z
N MET A 1 -26.54 -24.87 -7.12
CA MET A 1 -25.45 -23.89 -7.24
C MET A 1 -25.96 -22.46 -7.42
N ALA A 2 -26.80 -22.17 -8.43
CA ALA A 2 -27.37 -20.83 -8.64
C ALA A 2 -28.19 -20.29 -7.45
N ALA A 3 -29.01 -21.13 -6.80
CA ALA A 3 -29.80 -20.74 -5.63
C ALA A 3 -28.93 -20.36 -4.41
N MET A 4 -27.79 -21.04 -4.21
CA MET A 4 -26.83 -20.72 -3.15
C MET A 4 -26.12 -19.39 -3.40
N LEU A 5 -25.73 -19.13 -4.65
CA LEU A 5 -25.12 -17.85 -5.04
C LEU A 5 -26.11 -16.69 -4.95
N PHE A 6 -27.38 -16.93 -5.28
CA PHE A 6 -28.46 -15.95 -5.11
C PHE A 6 -28.72 -15.63 -3.63
N ALA A 7 -28.85 -16.66 -2.79
CA ALA A 7 -29.01 -16.47 -1.35
C ALA A 7 -27.80 -15.75 -0.73
N TYR A 8 -26.58 -16.11 -1.15
CA TYR A 8 -25.36 -15.40 -0.76
C TYR A 8 -25.41 -13.92 -1.17
N ALA A 9 -25.75 -13.61 -2.41
CA ALA A 9 -25.83 -12.24 -2.92
C ALA A 9 -26.90 -11.40 -2.20
N VAL A 10 -28.07 -11.99 -1.88
CA VAL A 10 -29.13 -11.31 -1.14
C VAL A 10 -28.72 -11.03 0.30
N CYS A 11 -28.19 -12.02 1.03
CA CYS A 11 -27.71 -11.83 2.39
C CYS A 11 -26.56 -10.81 2.45
N PHE A 12 -25.66 -10.85 1.47
CA PHE A 12 -24.55 -9.91 1.36
C PHE A 12 -25.04 -8.48 1.06
N SER A 13 -26.03 -8.33 0.18
CA SER A 13 -26.62 -7.03 -0.17
C SER A 13 -27.41 -6.39 0.97
N PHE A 14 -28.06 -7.18 1.82
CA PHE A 14 -28.73 -6.66 3.02
C PHE A 14 -27.74 -6.31 4.13
N ALA A 15 -26.69 -7.11 4.33
CA ALA A 15 -25.66 -6.83 5.33
C ALA A 15 -24.91 -5.51 5.06
N TYR A 16 -24.68 -5.15 3.80
CA TYR A 16 -24.00 -3.88 3.46
C TYR A 16 -24.88 -2.62 3.58
N ARG A 17 -26.19 -2.78 3.81
CA ARG A 17 -27.12 -1.64 3.88
C ARG A 17 -27.04 -0.93 5.24
N ASP A 18 -26.73 -1.66 6.30
CA ASP A 18 -26.72 -1.17 7.68
C ASP A 18 -25.37 -1.26 8.39
N LEU A 19 -24.38 -1.98 7.82
CA LEU A 19 -23.05 -2.12 8.40
C LEU A 19 -22.02 -1.25 7.69
N THR A 20 -21.19 -0.56 8.46
CA THR A 20 -19.98 0.09 7.91
C THR A 20 -19.01 -0.99 7.37
N ALA A 21 -18.23 -0.65 6.34
CA ALA A 21 -17.25 -1.56 5.76
C ALA A 21 -16.25 -2.14 6.80
N ALA A 22 -15.93 -1.35 7.83
CA ALA A 22 -15.07 -1.77 8.94
C ALA A 22 -15.74 -2.86 9.80
N THR A 23 -17.04 -2.72 10.10
CA THR A 23 -17.79 -3.74 10.84
C THR A 23 -17.97 -5.02 10.01
N GLY A 24 -18.22 -4.89 8.71
CA GLY A 24 -18.28 -6.03 7.79
C GLY A 24 -16.96 -6.80 7.71
N ALA A 25 -15.82 -6.10 7.68
CA ALA A 25 -14.50 -6.71 7.67
C ALA A 25 -14.20 -7.46 8.98
N LEU A 26 -14.54 -6.90 10.14
CA LEU A 26 -14.34 -7.53 11.45
C LEU A 26 -15.20 -8.80 11.59
N LEU A 27 -16.45 -8.75 11.15
CA LEU A 27 -17.33 -9.92 11.14
C LEU A 27 -16.80 -11.01 10.21
N LEU A 28 -16.30 -10.65 9.02
CA LEU A 28 -15.69 -11.61 8.10
C LEU A 28 -14.44 -12.24 8.70
N PHE A 29 -13.57 -11.44 9.33
CA PHE A 29 -12.35 -11.92 9.97
C PHE A 29 -12.65 -12.85 11.15
N GLY A 30 -13.64 -12.48 11.97
CA GLY A 30 -14.14 -13.32 13.07
C GLY A 30 -14.73 -14.63 12.57
N ALA A 31 -15.59 -14.58 11.53
CA ALA A 31 -16.20 -15.76 10.94
C ALA A 31 -15.14 -16.71 10.34
N VAL A 32 -14.16 -16.18 9.60
CA VAL A 32 -13.07 -16.99 9.02
C VAL A 32 -12.23 -17.63 10.12
N GLN A 33 -11.86 -16.88 11.17
CA GLN A 33 -11.07 -17.44 12.26
C GLN A 33 -11.82 -18.46 13.11
N LEU A 34 -13.11 -18.27 13.32
CA LEU A 34 -13.96 -19.23 14.00
C LEU A 34 -14.11 -20.51 13.17
N THR A 35 -14.24 -20.38 11.85
CA THR A 35 -14.32 -21.52 10.92
C THR A 35 -13.01 -22.29 10.84
N MET A 36 -11.87 -21.60 10.73
CA MET A 36 -10.55 -22.26 10.71
C MET A 36 -10.21 -22.93 12.04
N THR A 37 -10.57 -22.31 13.16
CA THR A 37 -10.38 -22.90 14.50
C THR A 37 -11.30 -24.09 14.70
N GLY A 38 -12.56 -23.99 14.28
CA GLY A 38 -13.53 -25.09 14.31
C GLY A 38 -13.13 -26.27 13.42
N TYR A 39 -12.59 -26.00 12.23
CA TYR A 39 -12.07 -27.03 11.34
C TYR A 39 -10.82 -27.71 11.92
N GLY A 40 -9.90 -26.95 12.52
CA GLY A 40 -8.73 -27.52 13.22
C GLY A 40 -9.12 -28.41 14.39
N LEU A 41 -10.14 -28.02 15.17
CA LEU A 41 -10.76 -28.85 16.21
C LEU A 41 -11.36 -30.15 15.66
N PHE A 42 -12.11 -30.06 14.55
CA PHE A 42 -12.72 -31.22 13.90
C PHE A 42 -11.67 -32.15 13.27
N ALA A 43 -10.53 -31.59 12.83
CA ALA A 43 -9.37 -32.31 12.29
C ALA A 43 -8.45 -32.89 13.38
N GLY A 44 -8.79 -32.74 14.67
CA GLY A 44 -8.03 -33.32 15.78
C GLY A 44 -6.81 -32.51 16.24
N GLU A 45 -6.66 -31.25 15.82
CA GLU A 45 -5.62 -30.37 16.34
C GLU A 45 -5.85 -30.11 17.84
N ARG A 46 -4.87 -30.49 18.68
CA ARG A 46 -4.90 -30.18 20.10
C ARG A 46 -4.67 -28.67 20.31
N LEU A 47 -5.73 -27.97 20.71
CA LEU A 47 -5.68 -26.58 21.13
C LEU A 47 -4.75 -26.44 22.35
N LYS A 48 -3.51 -26.01 22.13
CA LYS A 48 -2.64 -25.53 23.22
C LYS A 48 -3.27 -24.28 23.81
N GLY A 49 -3.29 -24.18 25.15
CA GLY A 49 -3.98 -23.11 25.90
C GLY A 49 -3.65 -21.67 25.47
N LEU A 50 -2.50 -21.43 24.85
CA LEU A 50 -2.13 -20.14 24.26
C LEU A 50 -3.09 -19.68 23.15
N ARG A 51 -3.70 -20.59 22.38
CA ARG A 51 -4.66 -20.23 21.31
C ARG A 51 -5.98 -19.73 21.88
N LEU A 52 -6.40 -20.25 23.04
CA LEU A 52 -7.59 -19.80 23.76
C LEU A 52 -7.43 -18.36 24.27
N VAL A 53 -6.23 -18.03 24.75
CA VAL A 53 -5.88 -16.65 25.15
C VAL A 53 -5.97 -15.71 23.95
N GLY A 54 -5.46 -16.12 22.79
CA GLY A 54 -5.59 -15.34 21.55
C GLY A 54 -7.04 -15.09 21.11
N VAL A 55 -7.91 -16.11 21.24
CA VAL A 55 -9.35 -15.98 20.94
C VAL A 55 -10.04 -15.03 21.91
N LEU A 56 -9.75 -15.12 23.21
CA LEU A 56 -10.33 -14.23 24.22
C LEU A 56 -9.87 -12.78 24.03
N ILE A 57 -8.61 -12.55 23.67
CA ILE A 57 -8.08 -11.22 23.34
C ILE A 57 -8.73 -10.67 22.08
N ALA A 58 -8.94 -11.48 21.04
CA ALA A 58 -9.60 -11.05 19.81
C ALA A 58 -11.08 -10.67 20.06
N ILE A 59 -11.80 -11.45 20.87
CA ILE A 59 -13.18 -11.15 21.26
C ILE A 59 -13.23 -9.88 22.12
N ALA A 60 -12.31 -9.72 23.08
CA ALA A 60 -12.23 -8.51 23.89
C ALA A 60 -11.92 -7.27 23.06
N GLY A 61 -11.00 -7.38 22.08
CA GLY A 61 -10.69 -6.31 21.12
C GLY A 61 -11.86 -5.96 20.21
N LEU A 62 -12.64 -6.96 19.77
CA LEU A 62 -13.86 -6.76 18.99
C LEU A 62 -14.94 -6.04 19.81
N VAL A 63 -15.18 -6.48 21.04
CA VAL A 63 -16.15 -5.84 21.95
C VAL A 63 -15.72 -4.41 22.30
N TRP A 64 -14.42 -4.19 22.51
CA TRP A 64 -13.85 -2.87 22.74
C TRP A 64 -14.03 -1.94 21.54
N LEU A 65 -13.84 -2.44 20.31
CA LEU A 65 -13.99 -1.65 19.09
C LEU A 65 -15.45 -1.35 18.74
N LEU A 66 -16.40 -2.15 19.26
CA LEU A 66 -17.84 -2.00 19.06
C LEU A 66 -18.52 -1.09 20.11
N LEU A 67 -17.78 -0.60 21.11
CA LEU A 67 -18.24 0.38 22.09
C LEU A 67 -17.63 1.75 21.78
N PRO A 68 -18.42 2.84 21.92
CA PRO A 68 -18.97 3.66 20.83
C PRO A 68 -17.94 4.51 20.07
N GLY A 69 -18.20 4.78 18.78
CA GLY A 69 -17.59 5.92 18.08
C GLY A 69 -17.44 5.76 16.57
N LEU A 70 -18.52 5.98 15.81
CA LEU A 70 -18.45 6.26 14.38
C LEU A 70 -17.68 7.56 14.14
N SER A 71 -16.48 7.51 13.54
CA SER A 71 -15.87 8.63 12.80
C SER A 71 -14.67 8.16 11.97
N ALA A 72 -14.84 8.23 10.63
CA ALA A 72 -13.89 7.99 9.53
C ALA A 72 -13.22 6.60 9.42
N PRO A 73 -13.34 5.89 8.28
CA PRO A 73 -12.49 4.72 8.02
C PRO A 73 -11.02 5.18 7.99
N PRO A 74 -10.14 4.68 8.87
CA PRO A 74 -8.75 5.10 8.86
C PRO A 74 -8.06 4.47 7.65
N VAL A 75 -7.28 5.28 6.93
CA VAL A 75 -6.37 4.88 5.84
C VAL A 75 -5.52 3.64 6.19
N ILE A 76 -5.27 3.44 7.49
CA ILE A 76 -4.58 2.28 8.06
C ILE A 76 -5.37 0.98 7.85
N ALA A 77 -6.71 0.98 7.90
CA ALA A 77 -7.53 -0.21 7.63
C ALA A 77 -7.52 -0.60 6.14
N ALA A 78 -7.48 0.38 5.23
CA ALA A 78 -7.28 0.14 3.80
C ALA A 78 -5.86 -0.37 3.50
N GLY A 79 -4.85 0.18 4.17
CA GLY A 79 -3.47 -0.31 4.13
C GLY A 79 -3.32 -1.73 4.69
N LEU A 80 -4.05 -2.07 5.77
CA LEU A 80 -4.09 -3.41 6.34
C LEU A 80 -4.84 -4.41 5.45
N MET A 81 -5.90 -4.00 4.73
CA MET A 81 -6.57 -4.82 3.71
C MET A 81 -5.68 -5.10 2.49
N LEU A 82 -4.82 -4.15 2.11
CA LEU A 82 -3.82 -4.35 1.06
C LEU A 82 -2.67 -5.26 1.54
N ALA A 83 -2.16 -5.04 2.75
CA ALA A 83 -1.07 -5.82 3.34
C ALA A 83 -1.46 -7.28 3.71
N ALA A 84 -2.74 -7.58 3.95
CA ALA A 84 -3.19 -8.89 4.44
C ALA A 84 -3.33 -9.99 3.35
N GLY A 85 -3.03 -9.72 2.08
CA GLY A 85 -2.92 -10.78 1.05
C GLY A 85 -3.81 -10.65 -0.19
N LEU A 86 -4.26 -9.45 -0.53
CA LEU A 86 -5.06 -9.20 -1.73
C LEU A 86 -4.30 -8.56 -2.89
N ASP A 87 -2.98 -8.34 -2.82
CA ASP A 87 -2.20 -7.72 -3.92
C ASP A 87 -2.49 -8.38 -5.28
N ARG A 88 -2.51 -9.71 -5.36
CA ARG A 88 -2.85 -10.42 -6.62
C ARG A 88 -4.32 -10.29 -7.04
N ASN A 89 -5.24 -10.09 -6.10
CA ASN A 89 -6.68 -9.99 -6.38
C ASN A 89 -7.11 -8.54 -6.67
N ALA A 90 -6.48 -7.54 -6.05
CA ALA A 90 -6.65 -6.12 -6.35
C ALA A 90 -6.23 -5.80 -7.79
N LEU A 91 -5.19 -6.47 -8.30
CA LEU A 91 -4.75 -6.33 -9.70
C LEU A 91 -5.78 -6.80 -10.73
N ARG A 92 -6.75 -7.64 -10.34
CA ARG A 92 -7.86 -8.03 -11.23
C ARG A 92 -8.79 -6.86 -11.57
N TRP A 93 -8.79 -5.81 -10.75
CA TRP A 93 -9.56 -4.59 -10.99
C TRP A 93 -8.84 -3.61 -11.91
N GLY A 94 -7.58 -3.89 -12.28
CA GLY A 94 -6.79 -3.06 -13.19
C GLY A 94 -7.55 -2.61 -14.45
N PRO A 95 -8.29 -3.49 -15.16
CA PRO A 95 -9.07 -3.10 -16.35
C PRO A 95 -10.23 -2.15 -16.09
N LEU A 96 -10.71 -2.06 -14.85
CA LEU A 96 -11.85 -1.23 -14.45
C LEU A 96 -11.42 0.16 -13.96
N VAL A 97 -10.13 0.34 -13.66
CA VAL A 97 -9.60 1.59 -13.11
C VAL A 97 -9.10 2.47 -14.25
N PRO A 98 -9.62 3.70 -14.41
CA PRO A 98 -9.16 4.60 -15.45
C PRO A 98 -7.67 4.87 -15.33
N GLU A 99 -6.94 4.73 -16.44
CA GLU A 99 -5.54 5.14 -16.52
C GLU A 99 -5.40 6.62 -16.18
N GLY A 100 -4.36 6.99 -15.42
CA GLY A 100 -4.17 8.36 -14.97
C GLY A 100 -4.97 8.72 -13.71
N SER A 101 -5.77 7.81 -13.15
CA SER A 101 -6.47 8.05 -11.88
C SER A 101 -5.61 7.75 -10.64
N LEU A 102 -6.04 8.21 -9.47
CA LEU A 102 -5.43 7.84 -8.18
C LEU A 102 -5.47 6.33 -7.91
N GLY A 103 -6.56 5.67 -8.28
CA GLY A 103 -6.64 4.21 -8.19
C GLY A 103 -5.60 3.52 -9.06
N TRP A 104 -5.39 4.02 -10.28
CA TRP A 104 -4.38 3.49 -11.19
C TRP A 104 -2.98 3.70 -10.64
N ALA A 105 -2.69 4.88 -10.07
CA ALA A 105 -1.41 5.19 -9.45
C ALA A 105 -1.09 4.24 -8.29
N MET A 106 -2.05 4.03 -7.38
CA MET A 106 -1.89 3.11 -6.25
C MET A 106 -1.66 1.66 -6.69
N LEU A 107 -2.42 1.17 -7.66
CA LEU A 107 -2.22 -0.16 -8.23
C LEU A 107 -0.85 -0.28 -8.90
N THR A 108 -0.47 0.73 -9.68
CA THR A 108 0.77 0.74 -10.45
C THR A 108 2.00 0.77 -9.56
N VAL A 109 1.93 1.40 -8.37
CA VAL A 109 3.01 1.37 -7.38
C VAL A 109 3.01 0.07 -6.57
N ALA A 110 1.83 -0.43 -6.15
CA ALA A 110 1.73 -1.61 -5.29
C ALA A 110 2.09 -2.94 -5.98
N GLN A 111 2.08 -3.01 -7.31
CA GLN A 111 2.35 -4.24 -8.07
C GLN A 111 3.66 -4.93 -7.66
N PRO A 112 3.66 -6.22 -7.25
CA PRO A 112 4.89 -6.92 -6.87
C PRO A 112 5.78 -7.26 -8.08
N THR A 113 5.18 -7.52 -9.23
CA THR A 113 5.88 -7.85 -10.48
C THR A 113 5.19 -7.15 -11.64
N ARG A 114 5.98 -6.57 -12.54
CA ARG A 114 5.51 -5.94 -13.78
C ARG A 114 6.23 -6.52 -14.99
N SER A 115 5.48 -6.62 -16.09
CA SER A 115 5.97 -7.14 -17.36
C SER A 115 6.65 -6.08 -18.23
N GLY A 116 6.56 -4.80 -17.85
CA GLY A 116 7.15 -3.68 -18.60
C GLY A 116 7.00 -2.33 -17.88
N PRO A 117 7.68 -1.29 -18.40
CA PRO A 117 7.60 0.07 -17.87
C PRO A 117 6.16 0.62 -17.94
N VAL A 118 5.90 1.65 -17.15
CA VAL A 118 4.65 2.40 -17.17
C VAL A 118 4.72 3.39 -18.32
N GLY A 119 3.73 3.41 -19.20
CA GLY A 119 3.74 4.32 -20.36
C GLY A 119 3.59 5.79 -19.95
N GLY A 120 4.43 6.65 -20.54
CA GLY A 120 4.41 8.10 -20.34
C GLY A 120 3.02 8.75 -20.43
N GLY A 121 2.20 8.39 -21.41
CA GLY A 121 0.88 8.99 -21.59
C GLY A 121 -0.10 8.78 -20.42
N ALA A 122 0.05 7.71 -19.63
CA ALA A 122 -0.76 7.52 -18.42
C ALA A 122 -0.27 8.41 -17.26
N ILE A 123 1.03 8.71 -17.22
CA ILE A 123 1.66 9.62 -16.26
C ILE A 123 1.27 11.06 -16.58
N ASP A 124 1.34 11.45 -17.85
CA ASP A 124 0.96 12.79 -18.32
C ASP A 124 -0.51 13.08 -17.98
N ARG A 125 -1.39 12.09 -18.15
CA ARG A 125 -2.79 12.19 -17.75
C ARG A 125 -2.94 12.35 -16.23
N PHE A 126 -2.21 11.57 -15.44
CA PHE A 126 -2.21 11.73 -13.99
C PHE A 126 -1.73 13.12 -13.56
N ILE A 127 -0.67 13.64 -14.17
CA ILE A 127 -0.14 14.98 -13.90
C ILE A 127 -1.17 16.05 -14.25
N GLY A 128 -1.84 15.92 -15.40
CA GLY A 128 -2.88 16.85 -15.84
C GLY A 128 -4.12 16.86 -14.94
N ASP A 129 -4.50 15.71 -14.39
CA ASP A 129 -5.68 15.55 -13.52
C ASP A 129 -5.36 15.81 -12.01
N ASP A 130 -4.09 16.04 -11.66
CA ASP A 130 -3.66 16.23 -10.27
C ASP A 130 -3.97 17.64 -9.74
N GLY A 131 -5.09 17.75 -9.01
CA GLY A 131 -5.49 18.96 -8.30
C GLY A 131 -4.79 19.23 -6.96
N SER A 132 -3.80 18.41 -6.55
CA SER A 132 -3.08 18.62 -5.29
C SER A 132 -2.19 19.88 -5.33
N ALA A 133 -1.96 20.49 -4.17
CA ALA A 133 -1.17 21.71 -4.08
C ALA A 133 0.26 21.51 -4.61
N GLY A 134 0.58 22.18 -5.72
CA GLY A 134 1.88 22.04 -6.39
C GLY A 134 2.11 20.65 -7.02
N GLN A 135 1.04 19.93 -7.37
CA GLN A 135 1.07 18.59 -7.95
C GLN A 135 1.89 17.61 -7.10
N ARG A 136 1.72 17.71 -5.79
CA ARG A 136 2.50 16.94 -4.81
C ARG A 136 2.29 15.43 -4.99
N LYS A 137 1.07 14.98 -5.30
CA LYS A 137 0.79 13.58 -5.61
C LYS A 137 1.57 13.10 -6.84
N SER A 138 1.58 13.89 -7.90
CA SER A 138 2.32 13.58 -9.14
C SER A 138 3.82 13.49 -8.90
N ARG A 139 4.38 14.45 -8.14
CA ARG A 139 5.79 14.44 -7.75
C ARG A 139 6.17 13.16 -6.99
N PHE A 140 5.32 12.71 -6.07
CA PHE A 140 5.56 11.46 -5.34
C PHE A 140 5.35 10.23 -6.19
N LEU A 141 4.37 10.23 -7.10
CA LEU A 141 4.13 9.12 -8.01
C LEU A 141 5.33 8.91 -8.94
N VAL A 142 5.79 9.97 -9.59
CA VAL A 142 6.95 9.93 -10.49
C VAL A 142 8.20 9.49 -9.74
N ALA A 143 8.44 10.03 -8.54
CA ALA A 143 9.56 9.61 -7.71
C ALA A 143 9.48 8.13 -7.28
N GLY A 144 8.31 7.65 -6.87
CA GLY A 144 8.09 6.27 -6.46
C GLY A 144 8.27 5.30 -7.64
N LEU A 145 7.68 5.60 -8.80
CA LEU A 145 7.80 4.77 -9.99
C LEU A 145 9.23 4.77 -10.55
N ALA A 146 9.89 5.92 -10.59
CA ALA A 146 11.30 6.01 -10.97
C ALA A 146 12.21 5.24 -10.00
N GLY A 147 11.93 5.33 -8.70
CA GLY A 147 12.68 4.61 -7.67
C GLY A 147 12.54 3.10 -7.78
N LEU A 148 11.34 2.61 -8.10
CA LEU A 148 11.04 1.20 -8.36
C LEU A 148 11.53 0.71 -9.74
N GLY A 149 12.19 1.56 -10.54
CA GLY A 149 12.66 1.20 -11.89
C GLY A 149 11.53 0.92 -12.87
N ARG A 150 10.36 1.57 -12.71
CA ARG A 150 9.15 1.33 -13.52
C ARG A 150 8.97 2.34 -14.65
N LEU A 151 9.83 3.34 -14.74
CA LEU A 151 9.80 4.37 -15.77
C LEU A 151 11.06 4.32 -16.61
N ASP A 152 10.91 4.58 -17.90
CA ASP A 152 12.04 4.77 -18.80
C ASP A 152 12.68 6.14 -18.57
N GLN A 153 13.96 6.28 -18.94
CA GLN A 153 14.71 7.53 -18.70
C GLN A 153 14.09 8.75 -19.39
N GLY A 154 13.51 8.56 -20.58
CA GLY A 154 12.82 9.63 -21.32
C GLY A 154 11.56 10.12 -20.60
N ASP A 155 10.76 9.20 -20.04
CA ASP A 155 9.56 9.53 -19.29
C ASP A 155 9.90 10.21 -17.96
N ILE A 156 10.96 9.75 -17.28
CA ILE A 156 11.46 10.41 -16.06
C ILE A 156 11.88 11.85 -16.37
N ALA A 157 12.60 12.08 -17.47
CA ALA A 157 13.08 13.41 -17.84
C ALA A 157 11.92 14.35 -18.19
N SER A 158 10.95 13.87 -18.96
CA SER A 158 9.76 14.64 -19.37
C SER A 158 8.91 15.02 -18.15
N ALA A 159 8.51 14.03 -17.35
CA ALA A 159 7.72 14.26 -16.14
C ALA A 159 8.46 15.12 -15.10
N SER A 160 9.78 14.99 -14.99
CA SER A 160 10.58 15.84 -14.09
C SER A 160 10.62 17.30 -14.56
N GLY A 161 10.64 17.52 -15.87
CA GLY A 161 10.56 18.85 -16.48
C GLY A 161 9.24 19.53 -16.18
N ASP A 162 8.12 18.83 -16.44
CA ASP A 162 6.77 19.36 -16.21
C ASP A 162 6.51 19.67 -14.73
N LEU A 163 6.99 18.81 -13.84
CA LEU A 163 6.82 18.96 -12.39
C LEU A 163 7.84 19.91 -11.75
N GLY A 164 8.88 20.34 -12.48
CA GLY A 164 9.98 21.15 -11.97
C GLY A 164 10.80 20.46 -10.87
N ILE A 165 10.93 19.14 -10.92
CA ILE A 165 11.69 18.33 -9.95
C ILE A 165 13.01 17.86 -10.55
N ASN A 166 14.01 17.62 -9.69
CA ASN A 166 15.29 17.05 -10.12
C ASN A 166 15.62 15.84 -9.24
N LEU A 167 15.23 14.65 -9.70
CA LEU A 167 15.45 13.38 -9.01
C LEU A 167 16.92 12.92 -9.05
N ALA A 168 17.71 13.41 -10.01
CA ALA A 168 19.13 13.11 -10.15
C ALA A 168 20.01 13.88 -9.15
N ARG A 169 19.44 14.85 -8.43
CA ARG A 169 20.18 15.61 -7.41
C ARG A 169 20.64 14.69 -6.29
N GLU A 170 21.87 14.89 -5.84
CA GLU A 170 22.42 14.18 -4.69
C GLU A 170 22.89 15.13 -3.60
N ASN A 171 22.65 14.73 -2.35
CA ASN A 171 23.15 15.40 -1.16
C ASN A 171 23.97 14.40 -0.31
N ALA A 172 24.53 14.87 0.81
CA ALA A 172 25.36 14.02 1.67
C ALA A 172 24.62 12.79 2.22
N TRP A 173 23.31 12.90 2.46
CA TRP A 173 22.48 11.77 2.92
C TRP A 173 22.14 10.81 1.77
N SER A 174 21.73 11.31 0.60
CA SER A 174 21.36 10.46 -0.54
C SER A 174 22.55 9.65 -1.06
N ARG A 175 23.77 10.21 -1.01
CA ARG A 175 25.00 9.47 -1.29
C ARG A 175 25.24 8.33 -0.30
N LYS A 176 24.96 8.54 0.99
CA LYS A 176 25.14 7.50 2.02
C LYS A 176 24.18 6.34 1.83
N ILE A 177 22.88 6.61 1.61
CA ILE A 177 21.89 5.56 1.38
C ILE A 177 22.13 4.84 0.04
N GLY A 178 22.52 5.58 -1.00
CA GLY A 178 22.93 5.01 -2.28
C GLY A 178 24.13 4.08 -2.14
N ARG A 179 25.16 4.49 -1.40
CA ARG A 179 26.34 3.67 -1.13
C ARG A 179 26.01 2.42 -0.29
N ALA A 180 25.13 2.54 0.70
CA ALA A 180 24.68 1.40 1.48
C ALA A 180 23.95 0.36 0.62
N ALA A 181 23.15 0.81 -0.35
CA ALA A 181 22.49 -0.05 -1.32
C ALA A 181 23.46 -0.68 -2.32
N GLU A 182 24.48 0.05 -2.79
CA GLU A 182 25.55 -0.51 -3.64
C GLU A 182 26.33 -1.63 -2.95
N LEU A 183 26.54 -1.51 -1.64
CA LEU A 183 27.20 -2.51 -0.82
C LEU A 183 26.27 -3.69 -0.44
N GLY A 184 25.00 -3.65 -0.86
CA GLY A 184 24.04 -4.71 -0.55
C GLY A 184 23.73 -4.85 0.94
N ASN A 185 23.73 -3.74 1.70
CA ASN A 185 23.49 -3.75 3.14
C ASN A 185 22.04 -3.32 3.47
N PRO A 186 21.07 -4.25 3.52
CA PRO A 186 19.67 -3.91 3.73
C PRO A 186 19.40 -3.26 5.10
N ALA A 187 20.11 -3.68 6.14
CA ALA A 187 19.95 -3.11 7.48
C ALA A 187 20.36 -1.62 7.53
N LEU A 188 21.49 -1.29 6.91
CA LEU A 188 21.96 0.09 6.83
C LEU A 188 21.04 0.95 5.95
N VAL A 189 20.53 0.41 4.85
CA VAL A 189 19.56 1.11 4.00
C VAL A 189 18.27 1.39 4.78
N ALA A 190 17.71 0.39 5.48
CA ALA A 190 16.51 0.57 6.29
C ALA A 190 16.70 1.60 7.40
N LEU A 191 17.87 1.58 8.06
CA LEU A 191 18.23 2.57 9.08
C LEU A 191 18.33 3.98 8.49
N LEU A 192 19.06 4.16 7.39
CA LEU A 192 19.24 5.46 6.73
C LEU A 192 17.93 5.99 6.14
N ALA A 193 17.06 5.11 5.65
CA ALA A 193 15.72 5.44 5.22
C ALA A 193 14.87 5.91 6.41
N GLY A 194 14.87 5.18 7.52
CA GLY A 194 14.17 5.55 8.75
C GLY A 194 14.61 6.90 9.31
N VAL A 195 15.93 7.12 9.43
CA VAL A 195 16.51 8.39 9.88
C VAL A 195 16.16 9.54 8.92
N GLY A 196 16.21 9.29 7.61
CA GLY A 196 15.83 10.27 6.60
C GLY A 196 14.35 10.67 6.68
N MET A 197 13.47 9.73 7.05
CA MET A 197 12.03 9.98 7.20
C MET A 197 11.68 10.67 8.53
N GLN A 198 12.43 10.43 9.62
CA GLN A 198 12.16 11.03 10.93
C GLN A 198 12.52 12.51 11.02
N GLY A 199 13.56 12.97 10.31
CA GLY A 199 14.09 14.33 10.45
C GLY A 199 13.23 15.43 9.80
N GLU A 200 12.43 15.09 8.80
CA GLU A 200 11.68 16.06 7.99
C GLU A 200 10.17 16.07 8.29
N GLY A 201 9.63 15.02 8.93
CA GLY A 201 8.18 14.80 8.98
C GLY A 201 7.62 14.51 7.58
N TRP A 202 6.50 13.78 7.50
CA TRP A 202 5.89 13.48 6.20
C TRP A 202 5.49 14.74 5.42
N ASP A 203 5.22 15.82 6.15
CA ASP A 203 4.80 17.12 5.66
C ASP A 203 5.88 17.80 4.80
N LYS A 204 7.17 17.56 5.10
CA LYS A 204 8.32 18.09 4.35
C LYS A 204 9.00 17.07 3.45
N MET A 205 8.53 15.81 3.45
CA MET A 205 9.03 14.79 2.53
C MET A 205 9.00 15.31 1.09
N THR A 206 10.15 15.22 0.41
CA THR A 206 10.28 15.66 -0.98
C THR A 206 10.31 14.46 -1.92
N ALA A 207 9.86 14.66 -3.16
CA ALA A 207 9.97 13.64 -4.21
C ALA A 207 11.42 13.14 -4.41
N LEU A 208 12.40 14.02 -4.22
CA LEU A 208 13.82 13.65 -4.24
C LEU A 208 14.17 12.62 -3.16
N HIS A 209 13.78 12.87 -1.91
CA HIS A 209 14.09 11.95 -0.81
C HIS A 209 13.37 10.62 -0.99
N LEU A 210 12.10 10.67 -1.38
CA LEU A 210 11.30 9.48 -1.68
C LEU A 210 11.97 8.62 -2.75
N PHE A 211 12.40 9.22 -3.87
CA PHE A 211 13.08 8.51 -4.95
C PHE A 211 14.30 7.72 -4.45
N HIS A 212 15.19 8.37 -3.69
CA HIS A 212 16.41 7.73 -3.19
C HIS A 212 16.12 6.63 -2.16
N ILE A 213 15.10 6.80 -1.31
CA ILE A 213 14.67 5.76 -0.35
C ILE A 213 14.14 4.53 -1.10
N VAL A 214 13.18 4.75 -1.99
CA VAL A 214 12.51 3.68 -2.74
C VAL A 214 13.53 2.92 -3.59
N ARG A 215 14.41 3.64 -4.30
CA ARG A 215 15.47 3.05 -5.12
C ARG A 215 16.44 2.21 -4.29
N ALA A 216 16.86 2.71 -3.14
CA ALA A 216 17.80 2.01 -2.29
C ALA A 216 17.19 0.73 -1.68
N LEU A 217 15.94 0.81 -1.21
CA LEU A 217 15.21 -0.34 -0.66
C LEU A 217 14.95 -1.42 -1.71
N ASP A 218 14.48 -1.04 -2.89
CA ASP A 218 14.21 -1.98 -3.98
C ASP A 218 15.50 -2.70 -4.40
N ARG A 219 16.61 -1.97 -4.52
CA ARG A 219 17.92 -2.53 -4.88
C ARG A 219 18.47 -3.57 -3.90
N VAL A 220 18.14 -3.46 -2.60
CA VAL A 220 18.58 -4.42 -1.57
C VAL A 220 17.57 -5.54 -1.30
N GLY A 221 16.54 -5.67 -2.13
CA GLY A 221 15.53 -6.73 -2.02
C GLY A 221 14.37 -6.41 -1.08
N LEU A 222 14.30 -5.20 -0.54
CA LEU A 222 13.19 -4.70 0.29
C LEU A 222 12.13 -4.02 -0.59
N GLY A 223 11.76 -4.69 -1.69
CA GLY A 223 10.85 -4.14 -2.68
C GLY A 223 9.41 -4.01 -2.16
N ALA A 224 8.98 -4.83 -1.20
CA ALA A 224 7.66 -4.71 -0.60
C ALA A 224 7.54 -3.42 0.21
N GLU A 225 8.56 -3.11 1.01
CA GLU A 225 8.69 -1.90 1.79
C GLU A 225 8.79 -0.67 0.88
N ALA A 226 9.60 -0.76 -0.18
CA ALA A 226 9.73 0.30 -1.18
C ALA A 226 8.37 0.67 -1.81
N ARG A 227 7.58 -0.34 -2.21
CA ARG A 227 6.24 -0.14 -2.77
C ARG A 227 5.26 0.43 -1.75
N MET A 228 5.29 -0.08 -0.52
CA MET A 228 4.43 0.42 0.56
C MET A 228 4.69 1.90 0.84
N ILE A 229 5.96 2.29 0.96
CA ILE A 229 6.37 3.69 1.20
C ILE A 229 5.97 4.58 0.02
N ALA A 230 6.20 4.13 -1.21
CA ALA A 230 5.81 4.87 -2.41
C ALA A 230 4.29 5.06 -2.50
N ALA A 231 3.51 4.02 -2.21
CA ALA A 231 2.04 4.07 -2.23
C ALA A 231 1.52 5.04 -1.15
N GLU A 232 2.09 4.99 0.06
CA GLU A 232 1.74 5.88 1.15
C GLU A 232 2.05 7.35 0.82
N ALA A 233 3.19 7.61 0.17
CA ALA A 233 3.56 8.96 -0.25
C ALA A 233 2.55 9.55 -1.26
N VAL A 234 2.11 8.77 -2.25
CA VAL A 234 1.10 9.19 -3.23
C VAL A 234 -0.26 9.41 -2.57
N ALA A 235 -0.63 8.57 -1.60
CA ALA A 235 -1.88 8.71 -0.85
C ALA A 235 -1.91 10.01 -0.03
N ARG A 236 -0.77 10.38 0.60
CA ARG A 236 -0.64 11.55 1.48
C ARG A 236 -0.32 12.88 0.77
N GLY A 237 0.21 12.83 -0.45
CA GLY A 237 0.53 14.03 -1.24
C GLY A 237 -0.68 14.89 -1.53
#